data_AF-A0AAV9JT71-F1
#
_entry.id   AF-A0AAV9JT71-F1
#
_cell.length_a   1.000
_cell.length_b   1.000
_cell.length_c   1.000
_cell.angle_alpha   90.00
_cell.angle_beta   90.00
_cell.angle_gamma   90.00
#
_symmetry.space_group_name_H-M   'P 1'
#
loop_
_entity.id
_entity.type
_entity.pdbx_description
1 polymer ?
#
loop_
_entity_poly.entity_id
_entity_poly.type
_entity_poly.pdbx_seq_one_letter_code
_entity_poly.pdbx_strand_id
1 'polypeptide(L)'
;MAGRYIPPALRNKSGADEKKPPVKPERSSARFDELVSAEEVKSHFWPADGADGTLTHDKINQTLHDAAVTPGKLAYLFLFYQANPRFDTDHIIYVKSNLDLLPHQSADSSNQGEAAGVKPDGETSCSIDETAAGVPVERVSAHRVPAAASTPGDTDEPAAGPVTIFKQTRRGGSRSFAIEGWSTIERLAFCESHSPELVRILEQKWTKTDRRGNVIKEQRDERSWQESLRHRWAVLKFARDEVAEKDRGRPKAQRLADEVEESGPTKSVNETLAAMRLGNEVEVGEQAVEAA
;
A
#
# COMPACT_ATOMS: atom_id res chain seq x y z
N MET A 1 -68.07 -6.82 -3.09
CA MET A 1 -67.15 -6.20 -4.07
C MET A 1 -65.75 -6.74 -3.81
N ALA A 2 -65.33 -7.81 -4.51
CA ALA A 2 -64.00 -8.39 -4.33
C ALA A 2 -63.00 -7.67 -5.23
N GLY A 3 -62.02 -6.98 -4.62
CA GLY A 3 -60.94 -6.32 -5.34
C GLY A 3 -60.02 -7.35 -6.00
N ARG A 4 -59.82 -7.24 -7.32
CA ARG A 4 -58.91 -8.09 -8.07
C ARG A 4 -57.47 -7.78 -7.65
N TYR A 5 -56.77 -8.77 -7.10
CA TYR A 5 -55.35 -8.69 -6.80
C TYR A 5 -54.55 -8.56 -8.10
N ILE A 6 -53.72 -7.52 -8.19
CA ILE A 6 -52.80 -7.30 -9.30
C ILE A 6 -51.38 -7.64 -8.82
N PRO A 7 -50.70 -8.63 -9.41
CA PRO A 7 -49.36 -9.05 -9.01
C PRO A 7 -48.34 -7.91 -9.04
N PRO A 8 -47.40 -7.82 -8.06
CA PRO A 8 -46.45 -6.72 -7.93
C PRO A 8 -45.62 -6.45 -9.20
N ALA A 9 -45.29 -7.49 -9.97
CA ALA A 9 -44.52 -7.37 -11.20
C ALA A 9 -45.24 -6.62 -12.34
N LEU A 10 -46.57 -6.50 -12.26
CA LEU A 10 -47.40 -5.86 -13.28
C LEU A 10 -47.79 -4.42 -12.94
N ARG A 11 -47.51 -3.95 -11.72
CA ARG A 11 -47.83 -2.58 -11.29
C ARG A 11 -47.02 -1.50 -11.99
N ASN A 12 -45.87 -1.83 -12.56
CA ASN A 12 -44.91 -0.84 -13.09
C ASN A 12 -44.97 -0.62 -14.61
N LYS A 13 -45.92 -1.24 -15.33
CA LYS A 13 -45.95 -1.20 -16.81
C LYS A 13 -46.91 -0.17 -17.42
N SER A 14 -47.82 0.45 -16.67
CA SER A 14 -48.87 1.31 -17.23
C SER A 14 -48.54 2.81 -17.32
N GLY A 15 -47.25 3.18 -17.22
CA GLY A 15 -46.77 4.55 -17.35
C GLY A 15 -45.64 4.66 -18.36
N ALA A 16 -45.86 4.17 -19.59
CA ALA A 16 -44.95 4.33 -20.72
C ALA A 16 -45.20 5.70 -21.38
N ASP A 17 -44.87 6.76 -20.65
CA ASP A 17 -44.54 8.06 -21.24
C ASP A 17 -43.16 7.92 -21.90
N GLU A 18 -42.93 8.57 -23.04
CA GLU A 18 -41.72 8.50 -23.88
C GLU A 18 -40.43 8.81 -23.11
N LYS A 19 -39.95 7.85 -22.33
CA LYS A 19 -38.67 7.94 -21.64
C LYS A 19 -37.59 7.48 -22.61
N LYS A 20 -36.81 8.46 -23.08
CA LYS A 20 -35.47 8.27 -23.65
C LYS A 20 -34.81 7.05 -22.99
N PRO A 21 -34.22 6.13 -23.77
CA PRO A 21 -33.54 4.98 -23.20
C PRO A 21 -32.59 5.50 -22.12
N PRO A 22 -32.57 4.88 -20.93
CA PRO A 22 -31.72 5.34 -19.85
C PRO A 22 -30.31 5.40 -20.42
N VAL A 23 -29.77 6.63 -20.50
CA VAL A 23 -28.37 6.86 -20.85
C VAL A 23 -27.61 5.98 -19.88
N LYS A 24 -27.10 4.84 -20.36
CA LYS A 24 -26.23 3.99 -19.57
C LYS A 24 -25.17 4.95 -19.08
N PRO A 25 -24.98 5.13 -17.75
CA PRO A 25 -23.94 6.01 -17.27
C PRO A 25 -22.69 5.56 -18.00
N GLU A 26 -22.10 6.44 -18.80
CA GLU A 26 -20.81 6.19 -19.42
C GLU A 26 -19.92 5.78 -18.27
N ARG A 27 -19.69 4.46 -18.15
CA ARG A 27 -18.79 3.91 -17.16
C ARG A 27 -17.46 4.45 -17.62
N SER A 28 -17.01 5.51 -16.96
CA SER A 28 -15.84 6.32 -17.26
C SER A 28 -14.68 5.43 -17.72
N SER A 29 -14.60 5.17 -19.01
CA SER A 29 -13.52 4.41 -19.63
C SER A 29 -12.20 5.16 -19.45
N ALA A 30 -12.28 6.49 -19.35
CA ALA A 30 -11.20 7.41 -19.04
C ALA A 30 -10.40 7.02 -17.77
N ARG A 31 -10.99 6.31 -16.80
CA ARG A 31 -10.23 5.89 -15.59
C ARG A 31 -9.28 4.72 -15.83
N PHE A 32 -9.53 3.89 -16.85
CA PHE A 32 -8.68 2.75 -17.13
C PHE A 32 -7.43 3.14 -17.92
N ASP A 33 -7.50 4.24 -18.67
CA ASP A 33 -6.36 4.79 -19.40
C ASP A 33 -5.26 5.33 -18.47
N GLU A 34 -5.57 5.65 -17.22
CA GLU A 34 -4.56 6.10 -16.25
C GLU A 34 -3.88 4.96 -15.49
N LEU A 35 -4.34 3.72 -15.65
CA LEU A 35 -3.74 2.58 -14.98
C LEU A 35 -2.48 2.14 -15.71
N VAL A 36 -1.46 1.83 -14.94
CA VAL A 36 -0.16 1.32 -15.41
C VAL A 36 0.03 -0.13 -14.97
N SER A 37 0.77 -0.89 -15.75
CA SER A 37 1.21 -2.23 -15.40
C SER A 37 2.46 -2.17 -14.51
N ALA A 38 2.70 -3.23 -13.74
CA ALA A 38 3.92 -3.32 -12.95
C ALA A 38 5.18 -3.33 -13.84
N GLU A 39 5.07 -3.87 -15.05
CA GLU A 39 6.14 -3.92 -16.05
C GLU A 39 6.42 -2.53 -16.64
N GLU A 40 5.39 -1.74 -16.95
CA GLU A 40 5.53 -0.36 -17.40
C GLU A 40 6.24 0.48 -16.34
N VAL A 41 5.84 0.35 -15.06
CA VAL A 41 6.49 1.02 -13.94
C VAL A 41 7.95 0.58 -13.82
N LYS A 42 8.22 -0.72 -13.89
CA LYS A 42 9.59 -1.23 -13.85
C LYS A 42 10.44 -0.64 -14.98
N SER A 43 9.95 -0.70 -16.22
CA SER A 43 10.68 -0.19 -17.40
C SER A 43 11.04 1.29 -17.27
N HIS A 44 10.20 2.07 -16.58
CA HIS A 44 10.46 3.48 -16.31
C HIS A 44 11.62 3.68 -15.31
N PHE A 45 11.74 2.86 -14.26
CA PHE A 45 12.80 2.99 -13.25
C PHE A 45 14.06 2.17 -13.56
N TRP A 46 13.95 1.17 -14.43
CA TRP A 46 14.99 0.25 -14.87
C TRP A 46 14.94 0.07 -16.40
N PRO A 47 15.39 1.08 -17.18
CA PRO A 47 15.44 0.97 -18.63
C PRO A 47 16.38 -0.19 -19.03
N ALA A 48 15.98 -0.95 -20.05
CA ALA A 48 16.59 -2.22 -20.44
C ALA A 48 18.06 -2.13 -20.89
N ASP A 49 18.57 -0.92 -21.15
CA ASP A 49 19.87 -0.69 -21.77
C ASP A 49 21.09 -1.04 -20.88
N GLY A 50 20.90 -1.54 -19.65
CA GLY A 50 21.99 -1.71 -18.69
C GLY A 50 22.08 -3.01 -17.89
N ALA A 51 21.09 -3.91 -17.92
CA ALA A 51 21.16 -5.14 -17.11
C ALA A 51 20.30 -6.28 -17.65
N ASP A 52 20.92 -7.46 -17.80
CA ASP A 52 20.31 -8.79 -18.04
C ASP A 52 19.33 -9.27 -16.94
N GLY A 53 18.82 -8.33 -16.13
CA GLY A 53 17.92 -8.59 -15.02
C GLY A 53 16.47 -8.72 -15.48
N THR A 54 16.12 -9.84 -16.12
CA THR A 54 14.72 -10.29 -16.12
C THR A 54 14.32 -10.38 -14.64
N LEU A 55 13.41 -9.52 -14.19
CA LEU A 55 12.96 -9.57 -12.80
C LEU A 55 12.12 -10.84 -12.71
N THR A 56 12.52 -11.73 -11.81
CA THR A 56 11.66 -12.86 -11.45
C THR A 56 10.34 -12.33 -10.92
N HIS A 57 9.24 -13.04 -11.17
CA HIS A 57 7.90 -12.68 -10.66
C HIS A 57 7.91 -12.39 -9.15
N ASP A 58 8.79 -13.03 -8.39
CA ASP A 58 8.96 -12.84 -6.95
C ASP A 58 9.35 -11.41 -6.58
N LYS A 59 10.15 -10.73 -7.41
CA LYS A 59 10.58 -9.34 -7.15
C LYS A 59 9.44 -8.36 -7.42
N ILE A 60 8.55 -8.64 -8.38
CA ILE A 60 7.41 -7.77 -8.70
C ILE A 60 6.42 -7.70 -7.54
N ASN A 61 6.30 -8.78 -6.76
CA ASN A 61 5.37 -8.88 -5.63
C ASN A 61 5.84 -8.18 -4.35
N GLN A 62 6.95 -7.44 -4.41
CA GLN A 62 7.49 -6.70 -3.27
C GLN A 62 6.88 -5.30 -3.17
N THR A 63 6.82 -4.74 -1.97
CA THR A 63 6.27 -3.39 -1.75
C THR A 63 7.29 -2.30 -2.06
N LEU A 64 8.56 -2.49 -1.71
CA LEU A 64 9.62 -1.47 -1.80
C LEU A 64 10.58 -1.81 -2.93
N HIS A 65 10.90 -0.81 -3.76
CA HIS A 65 11.76 -0.98 -4.93
C HIS A 65 12.76 0.17 -5.05
N ASP A 66 13.96 -0.14 -5.53
CA ASP A 66 14.96 0.84 -5.95
C ASP A 66 14.85 1.13 -7.44
N ALA A 67 15.70 2.03 -7.94
CA ALA A 67 15.75 2.41 -9.35
C ALA A 67 17.18 2.31 -9.87
N ALA A 68 17.34 2.14 -11.18
CA ALA A 68 18.65 2.11 -11.84
C ALA A 68 19.45 3.39 -11.58
N VAL A 69 18.77 4.54 -11.45
CA VAL A 69 19.40 5.85 -11.19
C VAL A 69 19.93 5.95 -9.76
N THR A 70 19.29 5.26 -8.80
CA THR A 70 19.63 5.32 -7.38
C THR A 70 19.60 3.91 -6.79
N PRO A 71 20.54 3.03 -7.19
CA PRO A 71 20.55 1.64 -6.72
C PRO A 71 20.74 1.58 -5.21
N GLY A 72 20.02 0.69 -4.54
CA GLY A 72 20.06 0.55 -3.08
C GLY A 72 19.36 1.68 -2.30
N LYS A 73 18.64 2.59 -2.97
CA LYS A 73 17.80 3.60 -2.32
C LYS A 73 16.35 3.41 -2.76
N LEU A 74 15.42 3.57 -1.82
CA LEU A 74 13.99 3.54 -2.14
C LEU A 74 13.63 4.61 -3.18
N ALA A 75 13.09 4.18 -4.32
CA ALA A 75 12.69 5.06 -5.41
C ALA A 75 11.18 5.03 -5.64
N TYR A 76 10.57 3.84 -5.56
CA TYR A 76 9.13 3.68 -5.72
C TYR A 76 8.57 2.52 -4.90
N LEU A 77 7.24 2.51 -4.74
CA LEU A 77 6.54 1.47 -4.00
C LEU A 77 5.22 1.04 -4.63
N PHE A 78 4.90 -0.25 -4.49
CA PHE A 78 3.62 -0.85 -4.89
C PHE A 78 2.72 -1.09 -3.69
N LEU A 79 1.53 -0.49 -3.70
CA LEU A 79 0.48 -0.75 -2.72
C LEU A 79 -0.53 -1.73 -3.31
N PHE A 80 -0.38 -3.01 -2.95
CA PHE A 80 -1.29 -4.05 -3.38
C PHE A 80 -2.69 -3.89 -2.77
N TYR A 81 -3.69 -4.36 -3.50
CA TYR A 81 -5.09 -4.20 -3.13
C TYR A 81 -5.38 -4.81 -1.76
N GLN A 82 -5.79 -3.96 -0.81
CA GLN A 82 -6.08 -4.29 0.60
C GLN A 82 -4.87 -4.74 1.45
N ALA A 83 -3.64 -4.60 0.96
CA ALA A 83 -2.46 -5.01 1.73
C ALA A 83 -2.08 -4.02 2.86
N ASN A 84 -2.46 -2.74 2.71
CA ASN A 84 -2.17 -1.66 3.67
C ASN A 84 -3.44 -0.81 3.90
N PRO A 85 -4.38 -1.24 4.75
CA PRO A 85 -5.67 -0.58 4.92
C PRO A 85 -5.58 0.84 5.50
N ARG A 86 -4.51 1.16 6.25
CA ARG A 86 -4.28 2.48 6.85
C ARG A 86 -3.65 3.51 5.90
N PHE A 87 -3.30 3.10 4.68
CA PHE A 87 -2.70 4.03 3.73
C PHE A 87 -3.68 5.13 3.31
N ASP A 88 -4.96 4.79 3.16
CA ASP A 88 -5.96 5.74 2.67
C ASP A 88 -6.38 6.78 3.71
N THR A 89 -6.18 6.48 5.00
CA THR A 89 -6.52 7.39 6.11
C THR A 89 -5.31 8.16 6.61
N ASP A 90 -4.21 7.46 6.85
CA ASP A 90 -3.06 8.00 7.59
C ASP A 90 -1.77 7.98 6.77
N HIS A 91 -1.82 7.47 5.53
CA HIS A 91 -0.64 7.22 4.68
C HIS A 91 0.41 6.33 5.37
N ILE A 92 -0.07 5.37 6.17
CA ILE A 92 0.78 4.40 6.87
C ILE A 92 0.84 3.08 6.11
N ILE A 93 2.04 2.54 5.95
CA ILE A 93 2.28 1.19 5.42
C ILE A 93 3.13 0.37 6.37
N TYR A 94 2.96 -0.95 6.27
CA TYR A 94 3.70 -1.93 7.05
C TYR A 94 4.44 -2.87 6.11
N VAL A 95 5.77 -2.85 6.17
CA VAL A 95 6.65 -3.59 5.26
C VAL A 95 7.59 -4.51 6.03
N LYS A 96 7.92 -5.64 5.42
CA LYS A 96 8.77 -6.68 6.01
C LYS A 96 9.98 -7.07 5.13
N SER A 97 10.03 -6.60 3.90
CA SER A 97 11.01 -6.97 2.88
C SER A 97 11.69 -5.72 2.34
N ASN A 98 12.93 -5.87 1.86
CA ASN A 98 13.78 -4.81 1.31
C ASN A 98 13.94 -3.62 2.28
N LEU A 99 14.14 -3.93 3.56
CA LEU A 99 14.30 -2.92 4.62
C LEU A 99 15.62 -2.15 4.49
N ASP A 100 16.57 -2.70 3.75
CA ASP A 100 17.85 -2.12 3.36
C ASP A 100 17.71 -0.92 2.41
N LEU A 101 16.61 -0.82 1.67
CA LEU A 101 16.32 0.35 0.81
C LEU A 101 15.88 1.59 1.60
N LEU A 102 15.51 1.41 2.86
CA LEU A 102 15.05 2.49 3.72
C LEU A 102 16.25 3.28 4.25
N PRO A 103 16.12 4.60 4.43
CA PRO A 103 17.19 5.39 5.03
C PRO A 103 17.54 4.77 6.39
N HIS A 104 18.82 4.46 6.58
CA HIS A 104 19.31 4.06 7.89
C HIS A 104 19.07 5.22 8.84
N GLN A 105 18.11 5.06 9.74
CA GLN A 105 18.07 5.91 10.93
C GLN A 105 19.33 5.55 11.70
N SER A 106 20.33 6.43 11.64
CA SER A 106 21.43 6.42 12.60
C SER A 106 20.78 6.34 13.97
N ALA A 107 21.05 5.28 14.73
CA ALA A 107 20.34 4.92 15.95
C ALA A 107 20.47 5.95 17.09
N ASP A 108 21.02 7.13 16.81
CA ASP A 108 21.43 8.12 17.78
C ASP A 108 20.32 9.13 18.13
N SER A 109 19.22 9.20 17.37
CA SER A 109 18.19 10.25 17.54
C SER A 109 16.87 9.82 18.19
N SER A 110 16.66 8.53 18.50
CA SER A 110 15.32 8.05 18.91
C SER A 110 15.04 7.95 20.42
N ASN A 111 15.74 8.69 21.29
CA ASN A 111 15.45 8.70 22.74
C ASN A 111 15.25 10.09 23.36
N GLN A 112 15.10 11.16 22.58
CA GLN A 112 14.78 12.49 23.12
C GLN A 112 13.38 12.95 22.71
N GLY A 113 12.43 12.79 23.62
CA GLY A 113 11.02 13.20 23.51
C GLY A 113 10.14 11.98 23.70
N GLU A 114 9.45 11.76 24.82
CA GLU A 114 8.60 12.71 25.53
C GLU A 114 8.24 12.10 26.89
N ALA A 115 9.21 12.01 27.80
CA ALA A 115 8.91 11.88 29.22
C ALA A 115 8.58 13.28 29.76
N ALA A 116 7.38 13.77 29.42
CA ALA A 116 6.78 14.89 30.14
C ALA A 116 6.77 14.52 31.63
N GLY A 117 7.61 15.23 32.39
CA GLY A 117 7.78 15.03 33.82
C GLY A 117 6.45 15.19 34.55
N VAL A 118 5.81 14.07 34.86
CA VAL A 118 4.90 13.99 36.00
C VAL A 118 5.79 13.93 37.23
N LYS A 119 5.93 15.07 37.90
CA LYS A 119 6.42 15.11 39.28
C LYS A 119 5.48 14.24 40.14
N PRO A 120 5.99 13.24 40.88
CA PRO A 120 5.20 12.59 41.91
C PRO A 120 5.22 13.48 43.15
N ASP A 121 4.38 14.51 43.16
CA ASP A 121 4.09 15.27 44.38
C ASP A 121 2.67 14.93 44.84
N GLY A 122 2.55 14.30 46.00
CA GLY A 122 1.31 14.33 46.79
C GLY A 122 0.74 12.98 47.21
N GLU A 123 1.42 12.30 48.15
CA GLU A 123 0.72 11.46 49.12
C GLU A 123 -0.21 12.35 49.96
N THR A 124 -1.51 12.35 49.63
CA THR A 124 -2.56 12.81 50.54
C THR A 124 -2.85 11.67 51.51
N SER A 125 -2.06 11.58 52.58
CA SER A 125 -2.46 10.92 53.82
C SER A 125 -3.02 11.98 54.76
N CYS A 126 -4.28 11.80 55.17
CA CYS A 126 -4.90 12.58 56.21
C CYS A 126 -4.31 12.16 57.56
N SER A 127 -3.38 12.95 58.10
CA SER A 127 -3.05 12.90 59.53
C SER A 127 -2.69 14.30 60.00
N ILE A 128 -3.56 14.79 60.88
CA ILE A 128 -3.44 16.03 61.62
C ILE A 128 -2.33 15.80 62.63
N ASP A 129 -1.25 16.57 62.60
CA ASP A 129 -0.69 17.07 63.84
C ASP A 129 0.14 18.35 63.65
N GLU A 130 -0.20 19.26 64.54
CA GLU A 130 0.32 20.57 64.85
C GLU A 130 1.74 20.45 65.40
N THR A 131 2.69 21.30 64.99
CA THR A 131 3.61 22.06 65.88
C THR A 131 4.65 22.83 65.05
N ALA A 132 4.80 24.09 65.43
CA ALA A 132 5.69 25.11 64.87
C ALA A 132 7.19 24.87 65.13
N ALA A 133 8.04 25.32 64.19
CA ALA A 133 9.20 26.21 64.44
C ALA A 133 10.02 26.36 63.14
N GLY A 134 10.26 27.60 62.71
CA GLY A 134 10.93 27.91 61.45
C GLY A 134 12.46 27.92 61.50
N VAL A 135 13.08 28.06 60.33
CA VAL A 135 14.36 28.77 60.08
C VAL A 135 14.39 29.24 58.61
N PRO A 136 14.85 30.47 58.29
CA PRO A 136 15.01 30.99 56.93
C PRO A 136 16.48 31.01 56.47
N VAL A 137 16.80 30.41 55.33
CA VAL A 137 18.13 30.47 54.65
C VAL A 137 17.90 30.07 53.19
N GLU A 138 18.43 30.64 52.11
CA GLU A 138 19.16 31.86 51.80
C GLU A 138 19.19 31.91 50.26
N ARG A 139 19.10 33.12 49.73
CA ARG A 139 18.94 33.41 48.30
C ARG A 139 20.33 33.47 47.67
N VAL A 140 20.71 32.50 46.84
CA VAL A 140 21.92 32.62 46.01
C VAL A 140 21.53 32.73 44.54
N SER A 141 21.47 33.99 44.09
CA SER A 141 21.63 34.35 42.69
C SER A 141 23.09 34.11 42.30
N ALA A 142 23.33 33.34 41.24
CA ALA A 142 24.59 33.38 40.53
C ALA A 142 24.33 33.38 39.02
N HIS A 143 24.93 34.40 38.39
CA HIS A 143 24.93 34.73 36.98
C HIS A 143 25.14 33.53 36.05
N ARG A 144 24.20 33.33 35.12
CA ARG A 144 24.39 32.50 33.93
C ARG A 144 24.69 33.41 32.75
N VAL A 145 25.90 33.24 32.22
CA VAL A 145 26.47 33.88 31.03
C VAL A 145 25.52 33.75 29.84
N PRO A 146 25.29 34.81 29.03
CA PRO A 146 24.59 34.68 27.76
C PRO A 146 25.50 33.95 26.78
N ALA A 147 25.37 32.63 26.74
CA ALA A 147 25.97 31.80 25.70
C ALA A 147 25.35 32.21 24.36
N ALA A 148 26.20 32.64 23.44
CA ALA A 148 25.87 33.02 22.09
C ALA A 148 24.92 31.98 21.47
N ALA A 149 23.79 32.48 20.96
CA ALA A 149 22.81 31.74 20.19
C ALA A 149 23.50 31.15 18.96
N SER A 150 24.06 29.95 19.12
CA SER A 150 24.39 29.08 18.00
C SER A 150 23.04 28.68 17.42
N THR A 151 22.71 29.27 16.27
CA THR A 151 21.54 28.92 15.50
C THR A 151 21.68 27.43 15.17
N PRO A 152 20.81 26.54 15.66
CA PRO A 152 20.81 25.15 15.26
C PRO A 152 20.23 25.11 13.85
N GLY A 153 21.11 25.33 12.88
CA GLY A 153 20.86 25.07 11.46
C GLY A 153 21.14 23.60 11.13
N ASP A 154 20.78 22.67 12.02
CA ASP A 154 20.56 21.28 11.65
C ASP A 154 19.26 21.25 10.86
N THR A 155 19.36 21.63 9.59
CA THR A 155 18.38 21.16 8.62
C THR A 155 18.72 19.69 8.46
N ASP A 156 18.13 18.86 9.34
CA ASP A 156 18.01 17.42 9.19
C ASP A 156 17.35 17.18 7.84
N GLU A 157 18.13 17.26 6.76
CA GLU A 157 17.67 17.02 5.42
C GLU A 157 17.24 15.55 5.40
N PRO A 158 15.94 15.25 5.24
CA PRO A 158 15.46 13.89 5.32
C PRO A 158 16.14 13.11 4.20
N ALA A 159 17.07 12.24 4.57
CA ALA A 159 18.02 11.61 3.66
C ALA A 159 17.37 10.71 2.57
N ALA A 160 16.04 10.53 2.60
CA ALA A 160 15.28 9.88 1.56
C ALA A 160 14.70 10.92 0.59
N GLY A 161 15.16 10.87 -0.66
CA GLY A 161 14.55 11.64 -1.74
C GLY A 161 13.07 11.29 -1.95
N PRO A 162 12.36 12.04 -2.81
CA PRO A 162 10.95 11.80 -3.08
C PRO A 162 10.71 10.43 -3.70
N VAL A 163 9.72 9.71 -3.17
CA VAL A 163 9.35 8.34 -3.54
C VAL A 163 8.05 8.37 -4.34
N THR A 164 7.99 7.60 -5.43
CA THR A 164 6.73 7.46 -6.19
C THR A 164 5.86 6.32 -5.65
N ILE A 165 4.57 6.57 -5.46
CA ILE A 165 3.61 5.59 -4.97
C ILE A 165 2.66 5.11 -6.08
N PHE A 166 2.58 3.80 -6.26
CA PHE A 166 1.66 3.14 -7.20
C PHE A 166 0.65 2.28 -6.44
N LYS A 167 -0.64 2.62 -6.54
CA LYS A 167 -1.71 1.96 -5.79
C LYS A 167 -2.55 1.03 -6.67
N GLN A 168 -2.63 -0.24 -6.31
CA GLN A 168 -3.44 -1.21 -7.02
C GLN A 168 -4.93 -0.99 -6.78
N THR A 169 -5.68 -0.66 -7.83
CA THR A 169 -7.11 -0.32 -7.76
C THR A 169 -8.03 -1.54 -7.76
N ARG A 170 -7.59 -2.64 -8.36
CA ARG A 170 -8.36 -3.89 -8.52
C ARG A 170 -7.46 -5.11 -8.40
N ARG A 171 -8.01 -6.24 -7.94
CA ARG A 171 -7.33 -7.54 -8.04
C ARG A 171 -7.42 -8.03 -9.48
N GLY A 172 -6.27 -8.32 -10.09
CA GLY A 172 -6.16 -8.87 -11.44
C GLY A 172 -6.10 -7.84 -12.56
N GLY A 173 -5.61 -8.28 -13.72
CA GLY A 173 -5.33 -7.46 -14.90
C GLY A 173 -3.89 -6.96 -14.96
N SER A 174 -3.35 -6.85 -16.17
CA SER A 174 -1.99 -6.36 -16.44
C SER A 174 -1.81 -4.92 -15.95
N ARG A 175 -2.73 -4.02 -16.32
CA ARG A 175 -2.80 -2.63 -15.86
C ARG A 175 -3.78 -2.49 -14.70
N SER A 176 -3.25 -2.47 -13.48
CA SER A 176 -4.05 -2.40 -12.25
C SER A 176 -3.59 -1.34 -11.25
N PHE A 177 -2.45 -0.67 -11.50
CA PHE A 177 -1.90 0.34 -10.60
C PHE A 177 -2.27 1.75 -11.05
N ALA A 178 -2.85 2.54 -10.15
CA ALA A 178 -3.00 3.97 -10.31
C ALA A 178 -1.77 4.69 -9.72
N ILE A 179 -1.36 5.78 -10.36
CA ILE A 179 -0.26 6.62 -9.88
C ILE A 179 -0.81 7.57 -8.82
N GLU A 180 -0.41 7.40 -7.57
CA GLU A 180 -0.84 8.27 -6.46
C GLU A 180 -0.11 9.62 -6.50
N GLY A 181 1.20 9.60 -6.81
CA GLY A 181 2.03 10.80 -6.92
C GLY A 181 3.38 10.63 -6.23
N TRP A 182 4.00 11.76 -5.92
CA TRP A 182 5.26 11.83 -5.15
C TRP A 182 4.96 11.95 -3.65
N SER A 183 5.78 11.30 -2.83
CA SER A 183 5.65 11.33 -1.38
C SER A 183 7.02 11.25 -0.71
N THR A 184 7.14 11.86 0.47
CA THR A 184 8.32 11.76 1.33
C THR A 184 8.02 10.90 2.55
N ILE A 185 9.05 10.28 3.11
CA ILE A 185 8.93 9.53 4.36
C ILE A 185 8.95 10.54 5.51
N GLU A 186 7.80 10.76 6.13
CA GLU A 186 7.66 11.64 7.30
C GLU A 186 8.14 10.94 8.57
N ARG A 187 7.78 9.66 8.73
CA ARG A 187 8.17 8.85 9.89
C ARG A 187 8.55 7.45 9.45
N LEU A 188 9.65 6.97 9.99
CA LEU A 188 10.12 5.60 9.87
C LEU A 188 10.34 5.05 11.28
N ALA A 189 9.88 3.84 11.55
CA ALA A 189 10.16 3.12 12.78
C ALA A 189 10.37 1.64 12.45
N PHE A 190 11.43 1.05 12.99
CA PHE A 190 11.69 -0.37 12.86
C PHE A 190 11.12 -1.11 14.08
N CYS A 191 10.45 -2.23 13.81
CA CYS A 191 9.95 -3.12 14.84
C CYS A 191 10.73 -4.43 14.77
N GLU A 192 11.38 -4.78 15.88
CA GLU A 192 12.13 -6.03 15.97
C GLU A 192 11.20 -7.25 15.98
N SER A 193 11.74 -8.40 15.56
CA SER A 193 11.01 -9.66 15.54
C SER A 193 10.46 -10.00 16.93
N HIS A 194 9.23 -10.49 17.01
CA HIS A 194 8.52 -10.80 18.27
C HIS A 194 8.38 -9.63 19.27
N SER A 195 8.64 -8.38 18.87
CA SER A 195 8.42 -7.24 19.78
C SER A 195 6.92 -7.06 20.08
N PRO A 196 6.55 -6.59 21.28
CA PRO A 196 5.15 -6.30 21.62
C PRO A 196 4.55 -5.21 20.72
N GLU A 197 5.38 -4.30 20.21
CA GLU A 197 4.97 -3.30 19.23
C GLU A 197 4.58 -3.93 17.90
N LEU A 198 5.37 -4.87 17.40
CA LEU A 198 5.06 -5.62 16.19
C LEU A 198 3.73 -6.38 16.32
N VAL A 199 3.48 -7.00 17.49
CA VAL A 199 2.21 -7.69 17.75
C VAL A 199 1.03 -6.72 17.64
N ARG A 200 1.10 -5.56 18.30
CA ARG A 200 0.04 -4.52 18.22
C ARG A 200 -0.19 -4.03 16.80
N ILE A 201 0.89 -3.81 16.05
CA ILE A 201 0.84 -3.36 14.65
C ILE A 201 0.18 -4.40 13.76
N LEU A 202 0.55 -5.68 13.91
CA LEU A 202 -0.06 -6.75 13.12
C LEU A 202 -1.54 -6.93 13.50
N GLU A 203 -1.88 -6.90 14.79
CA GLU A 203 -3.28 -6.94 15.24
C GLU A 203 -4.09 -5.82 14.59
N GLN A 204 -3.56 -4.60 14.57
CA GLN A 204 -4.21 -3.48 13.91
C GLN A 204 -4.32 -3.67 12.38
N LYS A 205 -3.27 -4.18 11.73
CA LYS A 205 -3.26 -4.43 10.28
C LYS A 205 -4.35 -5.41 9.85
N TRP A 206 -4.64 -6.40 10.69
CA TRP A 206 -5.65 -7.43 10.43
C TRP A 206 -7.03 -7.12 11.04
N THR A 207 -7.21 -5.91 11.59
CA THR A 207 -8.53 -5.38 11.91
C THR A 207 -9.07 -4.57 10.74
N LYS A 208 -10.24 -4.97 10.22
CA LYS A 208 -10.91 -4.27 9.15
C LYS A 208 -12.21 -3.67 9.65
N THR A 209 -12.39 -2.38 9.44
CA THR A 209 -13.66 -1.72 9.73
C THR A 209 -14.60 -1.90 8.53
N ASP A 210 -15.76 -2.49 8.74
CA ASP A 210 -16.81 -2.58 7.73
C ASP A 210 -17.43 -1.20 7.45
N ARG A 211 -18.16 -1.04 6.35
CA ARG A 211 -18.90 0.19 5.99
C ARG A 211 -19.86 0.67 7.08
N ARG A 212 -20.26 -0.22 8.00
CA ARG A 212 -21.12 0.06 9.15
C ARG A 212 -20.35 0.52 10.39
N GLY A 213 -19.02 0.65 10.32
CA GLY A 213 -18.18 0.99 11.47
C GLY A 213 -17.82 -0.19 12.37
N ASN A 214 -18.28 -1.40 12.05
CA ASN A 214 -17.99 -2.60 12.84
C ASN A 214 -16.56 -3.09 12.57
N VAL A 215 -15.79 -3.33 13.64
CA VAL A 215 -14.44 -3.90 13.53
C VAL A 215 -14.55 -5.41 13.38
N ILE A 216 -14.22 -5.91 12.19
CA ILE A 216 -14.10 -7.34 11.90
C ILE A 216 -12.62 -7.71 12.00
N LYS A 217 -12.30 -8.64 12.89
CA LYS A 217 -10.97 -9.24 12.95
C LYS A 217 -10.88 -10.31 11.87
N GLU A 218 -9.96 -10.14 10.93
CA GLU A 218 -9.66 -11.19 9.96
C GLU A 218 -8.86 -12.28 10.68
N GLN A 219 -9.43 -13.47 10.82
CA GLN A 219 -8.71 -14.60 11.39
C GLN A 219 -7.63 -15.04 10.40
N ARG A 220 -6.39 -15.00 10.85
CA ARG A 220 -5.24 -15.50 10.11
C ARG A 220 -4.81 -16.83 10.70
N ASP A 221 -4.29 -17.70 9.85
CA ASP A 221 -3.70 -18.96 10.29
C ASP A 221 -2.55 -18.68 11.27
N GLU A 222 -2.54 -19.43 12.38
CA GLU A 222 -1.51 -19.31 13.42
C GLU A 222 -0.09 -19.44 12.82
N ARG A 223 0.10 -20.35 11.87
CA ARG A 223 1.40 -20.53 11.18
C ARG A 223 1.84 -19.27 10.44
N SER A 224 0.92 -18.65 9.70
CA SER A 224 1.18 -17.41 8.96
C SER A 224 1.43 -16.22 9.88
N TRP A 225 0.80 -16.22 11.06
CA TRP A 225 1.03 -15.25 12.11
C TRP A 225 2.45 -15.38 12.69
N GLN A 226 2.82 -16.58 13.13
CA GLN A 226 4.16 -16.89 13.64
C GLN A 226 5.25 -16.58 12.62
N GLU A 227 5.02 -16.93 11.35
CA GLU A 227 5.95 -16.60 10.26
C GLU A 227 6.14 -15.09 10.13
N SER A 228 5.07 -14.30 10.27
CA SER A 228 5.16 -12.84 10.21
C SER A 228 5.92 -12.24 11.39
N LEU A 229 5.77 -12.79 12.59
CA LEU A 229 6.48 -12.34 13.80
C LEU A 229 7.98 -12.62 13.79
N ARG A 230 8.43 -13.62 13.01
CA ARG A 230 9.85 -13.96 12.85
C ARG A 230 10.64 -12.92 12.07
N HIS A 231 9.99 -12.08 11.30
CA HIS A 231 10.66 -11.05 10.52
C HIS A 231 10.73 -9.72 11.27
N ARG A 232 11.77 -8.94 10.96
CA ARG A 232 11.82 -7.51 11.29
C ARG A 232 10.85 -6.76 10.38
N TRP A 233 10.19 -5.74 10.91
CA TRP A 233 9.24 -4.91 10.16
C TRP A 233 9.66 -3.45 10.21
N ALA A 234 9.17 -2.68 9.25
CA ALA A 234 9.19 -1.23 9.31
C ALA A 234 7.76 -0.67 9.17
N VAL A 235 7.49 0.35 9.96
CA VAL A 235 6.31 1.20 9.86
C VAL A 235 6.73 2.50 9.21
N LEU A 236 6.13 2.80 8.07
CA LEU A 236 6.38 4.05 7.35
C LEU A 236 5.12 4.89 7.32
N LYS A 237 5.25 6.18 7.64
CA LYS A 237 4.24 7.20 7.41
C LYS A 237 4.75 8.12 6.31
N PHE A 238 3.92 8.32 5.30
CA PHE A 238 4.22 9.18 4.16
C PHE A 238 3.48 10.50 4.26
N ALA A 239 4.11 11.56 3.73
CA ALA A 239 3.48 12.83 3.42
C ALA A 239 3.53 13.05 1.91
N ARG A 240 2.48 13.66 1.33
CA ARG A 240 2.47 14.00 -0.09
C ARG A 240 3.51 15.10 -0.34
N ASP A 241 4.32 14.93 -1.38
CA ASP A 241 5.35 15.89 -1.76
C ASP A 241 4.86 16.76 -2.92
N GLU A 242 4.19 17.87 -2.56
CA GLU A 242 3.67 18.84 -3.53
C GLU A 242 4.80 19.57 -4.29
N VAL A 243 5.98 19.71 -3.68
CA VAL A 243 7.13 20.38 -4.28
C VAL A 243 7.68 19.50 -5.40
N ALA A 244 7.96 18.23 -5.10
CA ALA A 244 8.40 17.28 -6.12
C ALA A 244 7.34 17.09 -7.22
N GLU A 245 6.05 17.09 -6.88
CA GLU A 245 4.96 17.00 -7.86
C GLU A 245 4.88 18.23 -8.76
N LYS A 246 5.14 19.43 -8.23
CA LYS A 246 5.19 20.67 -9.04
C LYS A 246 6.43 20.72 -9.93
N ASP A 247 7.59 20.32 -9.40
CA ASP A 247 8.88 20.45 -10.09
C ASP A 247 9.08 19.36 -11.14
N ARG A 248 8.71 18.12 -10.83
CA ARG A 248 8.89 16.96 -11.72
C ARG A 248 7.63 16.61 -12.50
N GLY A 249 6.47 17.12 -12.07
CA GLY A 249 5.17 16.69 -12.58
C GLY A 249 4.74 15.33 -12.04
N ARG A 250 3.52 14.91 -12.39
CA ARG A 250 3.03 13.55 -12.08
C ARG A 250 3.96 12.52 -12.76
N PRO A 251 4.42 11.48 -12.04
CA PRO A 251 5.24 10.42 -12.64
C PRO A 251 4.55 9.86 -13.89
N LYS A 252 5.29 9.72 -15.00
CA LYS A 252 4.75 9.20 -16.26
C LYS A 252 5.45 7.89 -16.59
N ALA A 253 4.84 6.76 -16.21
CA ALA A 253 5.28 5.49 -16.77
C ALA A 253 4.87 5.45 -18.25
N GLN A 254 5.82 5.21 -19.14
CA GLN A 254 5.52 5.08 -20.56
C GLN A 254 4.67 3.82 -20.76
N ARG A 255 3.62 3.94 -21.57
CA ARG A 255 2.86 2.76 -21.98
C ARG A 255 3.78 1.91 -22.84
N LEU A 256 4.05 0.69 -22.40
CA LEU A 256 4.56 -0.32 -23.28
C LEU A 256 3.43 -0.64 -24.24
N ALA A 257 3.75 -0.75 -25.53
CA ALA A 257 2.80 -1.33 -26.47
C ALA A 257 2.35 -2.63 -25.82
N ASP A 258 1.03 -2.79 -25.64
CA ASP A 258 0.53 -4.10 -25.28
C ASP A 258 1.11 -4.99 -26.37
N GLU A 259 2.07 -5.86 -26.01
CA GLU A 259 2.35 -7.00 -26.85
C GLU A 259 0.96 -7.57 -27.02
N VAL A 260 0.44 -7.41 -28.24
CA VAL A 260 -0.75 -8.10 -28.64
C VAL A 260 -0.25 -9.51 -28.51
N GLU A 261 -0.44 -10.11 -27.33
CA GLU A 261 -0.42 -11.53 -27.18
C GLU A 261 -1.34 -11.90 -28.32
N GLU A 262 -0.74 -12.41 -29.39
CA GLU A 262 -1.44 -13.11 -30.43
C GLU A 262 -1.98 -14.30 -29.67
N SER A 263 -3.08 -14.03 -28.96
CA SER A 263 -3.91 -14.95 -28.24
C SER A 263 -4.46 -15.75 -29.39
N GLY A 264 -3.65 -16.71 -29.84
CA GLY A 264 -3.88 -17.52 -31.01
C GLY A 264 -5.32 -17.93 -30.93
N PRO A 265 -6.07 -17.78 -32.05
CA PRO A 265 -7.51 -17.64 -32.07
C PRO A 265 -8.13 -18.50 -30.98
N THR A 266 -8.53 -17.87 -29.86
CA THR A 266 -9.07 -18.60 -28.72
C THR A 266 -10.34 -19.23 -29.22
N LYS A 267 -10.23 -20.51 -29.60
CA LYS A 267 -11.33 -21.26 -30.19
C LYS A 267 -12.51 -21.09 -29.26
N SER A 268 -13.59 -20.48 -29.74
CA SER A 268 -14.76 -20.29 -28.91
C SER A 268 -15.22 -21.66 -28.38
N VAL A 269 -15.94 -21.70 -27.26
CA VAL A 269 -16.50 -22.96 -26.75
C VAL A 269 -17.28 -23.70 -27.85
N ASN A 270 -17.95 -22.97 -28.75
CA ASN A 270 -18.64 -23.54 -29.90
C ASN A 270 -17.69 -24.11 -30.96
N GLU A 271 -16.54 -23.47 -31.24
CA GLU A 271 -15.53 -24.02 -32.15
C GLU A 271 -14.83 -25.24 -31.56
N THR A 272 -14.58 -25.23 -30.24
CA THR A 272 -14.02 -26.39 -29.53
C THR A 272 -15.02 -27.57 -29.54
N LEU A 273 -16.31 -27.30 -29.29
CA LEU A 273 -17.37 -28.31 -29.38
C LEU A 273 -17.61 -28.78 -30.82
N ALA A 274 -17.49 -27.89 -31.81
CA ALA A 274 -17.56 -28.25 -33.23
C ALA A 274 -16.38 -29.16 -33.61
N ALA A 275 -15.17 -28.85 -33.16
CA ALA A 275 -14.00 -29.71 -33.35
C ALA A 275 -14.18 -31.09 -32.69
N MET A 276 -14.76 -31.17 -31.49
CA MET A 276 -15.10 -32.46 -30.86
C MET A 276 -16.19 -33.25 -31.58
N ARG A 277 -17.14 -32.55 -32.24
CA ARG A 277 -18.17 -33.20 -33.06
C ARG A 277 -17.62 -33.68 -34.41
N LEU A 278 -16.57 -33.05 -34.90
CA LEU A 278 -15.97 -33.33 -36.21
C LEU A 278 -14.75 -34.26 -36.13
N GLY A 279 -14.19 -34.51 -34.93
CA GLY A 279 -12.96 -35.27 -34.73
C GLY A 279 -13.15 -36.65 -34.09
N ASN A 280 -13.89 -37.54 -34.76
CA ASN A 280 -13.81 -38.99 -34.50
C ASN A 280 -13.68 -39.82 -35.80
N GLU A 281 -13.37 -39.16 -36.92
CA GLU A 281 -13.04 -39.78 -38.20
C GLU A 281 -11.69 -39.19 -38.63
N VAL A 282 -10.78 -40.02 -39.19
CA VAL A 282 -9.34 -39.78 -39.46
C VAL A 282 -8.48 -40.24 -38.27
N GLU A 283 -7.71 -41.35 -38.28
CA GLU A 283 -6.96 -41.98 -39.36
C GLU A 283 -6.61 -43.45 -38.94
N VAL A 284 -7.26 -44.45 -39.55
CA VAL A 284 -6.80 -45.85 -39.53
C VAL A 284 -6.81 -46.31 -40.98
N GLY A 285 -5.72 -46.10 -41.72
CA GLY A 285 -5.72 -46.56 -43.10
C GLY A 285 -4.59 -46.08 -43.98
N GLU A 286 -3.33 -46.18 -43.55
CA GLU A 286 -2.23 -46.16 -44.53
C GLU A 286 -1.00 -46.94 -44.04
N GLN A 287 -1.15 -48.27 -43.87
CA GLN A 287 -0.03 -49.21 -43.82
C GLN A 287 -0.43 -50.55 -44.44
N ALA A 288 -0.32 -50.63 -45.77
CA ALA A 288 -0.19 -51.84 -46.61
C ALA A 288 -0.32 -51.31 -48.06
N VAL A 289 0.64 -51.41 -48.97
CA VAL A 289 1.29 -52.61 -49.48
C VAL A 289 2.54 -52.17 -50.24
N GLU A 290 3.73 -52.60 -49.81
CA GLU A 290 4.93 -52.65 -50.65
C GLU A 290 5.58 -54.03 -50.46
N ALA A 291 5.17 -54.98 -51.30
CA ALA A 291 5.83 -56.26 -51.51
C ALA A 291 5.34 -56.88 -52.83
N ALA A 292 6.07 -56.62 -53.92
CA ALA A 292 6.19 -57.47 -55.11
C ALA A 292 7.35 -56.97 -55.98
#